data_AF-A0A7V2IJY6-F1
#
_entry.id   AF-A0A7V2IJY6-F1
#
_cell.length_a   1.000
_cell.length_b   1.000
_cell.length_c   1.000
_cell.angle_alpha   90.00
_cell.angle_beta   90.00
_cell.angle_gamma   90.00
#
_symmetry.space_group_name_H-M   'P 1'
#
loop_
_entity.id
_entity.type
_entity.pdbx_description
1 polymer ?
#
loop_
_entity_poly.entity_id
_entity_poly.type
_entity_poly.pdbx_seq_one_letter_code
_entity_poly.pdbx_strand_id
1 'polypeptide(L)'
;MSKQFSIRGEFIAILRKAVDEDFTGRLEFIEPNGNGIVRVSMINGNIYQIDSSWGFGRVEINRIIDWKEGECRIKKLSDKEIEELKEKNIIMTPAEVLLLK
;
A
#
# COMPACT_ATOMS: atom_id res chain seq x y z
N MET A 1 16.71 -13.96 -5.70
CA MET A 1 16.68 -12.77 -4.84
C MET A 1 15.59 -11.84 -5.36
N SER A 2 14.51 -11.62 -4.62
CA SER A 2 13.51 -10.61 -5.00
C SER A 2 14.12 -9.23 -4.85
N LYS A 3 14.17 -8.44 -5.93
CA LYS A 3 14.61 -7.05 -5.87
C LYS A 3 13.57 -6.26 -5.08
N GLN A 4 13.97 -5.76 -3.92
CA GLN A 4 13.22 -4.76 -3.18
C GLN A 4 13.67 -3.38 -3.67
N PHE A 5 12.72 -2.53 -4.02
CA PHE A 5 12.99 -1.16 -4.43
C PHE A 5 12.41 -0.21 -3.37
N SER A 6 13.10 0.90 -3.10
CA SER A 6 12.60 1.96 -2.23
C SER A 6 12.50 3.26 -3.01
N ILE A 7 11.46 4.03 -2.70
CA ILE A 7 11.24 5.38 -3.20
C ILE A 7 10.98 6.32 -2.03
N ARG A 8 11.38 7.58 -2.17
CA ARG A 8 11.06 8.64 -1.21
C ARG A 8 10.15 9.66 -1.88
N GLY A 9 9.11 10.10 -1.17
CA GLY A 9 8.19 11.12 -1.67
C GLY A 9 6.88 11.17 -0.89
N GLU A 10 5.95 11.96 -1.42
CA GLU A 10 4.60 12.11 -0.88
C GLU A 10 3.81 10.81 -1.04
N PHE A 11 3.26 10.30 0.05
CA PHE A 11 2.73 8.96 0.13
C PHE A 11 1.41 8.78 -0.63
N ILE A 12 0.54 9.79 -0.63
CA ILE A 12 -0.71 9.73 -1.40
C ILE A 12 -0.41 9.75 -2.89
N ALA A 13 0.57 10.53 -3.36
CA ALA A 13 1.04 10.52 -4.73
C ALA A 13 1.62 9.17 -5.13
N ILE A 14 2.40 8.52 -4.26
CA ILE A 14 2.90 7.16 -4.48
C ILE A 14 1.75 6.16 -4.61
N LEU A 15 0.78 6.22 -3.68
CA LEU A 15 -0.35 5.32 -3.68
C LEU A 15 -1.21 5.51 -4.95
N ARG A 16 -1.55 6.76 -5.30
CA ARG A 16 -2.28 7.11 -6.52
C ARG A 16 -1.57 6.62 -7.78
N LYS A 17 -0.27 6.84 -7.88
CA LYS A 17 0.53 6.36 -9.02
C LYS A 17 0.46 4.84 -9.14
N ALA A 18 0.56 4.12 -8.02
CA ALA A 18 0.44 2.66 -8.03
C ALA A 18 -0.95 2.21 -8.52
N VAL A 19 -2.01 2.95 -8.18
CA VAL A 19 -3.34 2.68 -8.71
C VAL A 19 -3.40 2.93 -10.22
N ASP A 20 -2.92 4.09 -10.68
CA ASP A 20 -2.97 4.50 -12.08
C ASP A 20 -2.16 3.57 -12.99
N GLU A 21 -1.13 2.90 -12.46
CA GLU A 21 -0.29 1.92 -13.16
C GLU A 21 -0.78 0.47 -13.02
N ASP A 22 -2.00 0.25 -12.52
CA ASP A 22 -2.57 -1.10 -12.26
C ASP A 22 -1.62 -1.99 -11.43
N PHE A 23 -0.94 -1.40 -10.44
CA PHE A 23 0.11 -2.08 -9.70
C PHE A 23 -0.39 -3.35 -9.00
N THR A 24 0.42 -4.40 -9.08
CA THR A 24 0.25 -5.65 -8.32
C THR A 24 1.49 -5.87 -7.46
N GLY A 25 1.32 -5.85 -6.14
CA GLY A 25 2.41 -5.95 -5.20
C GLY A 25 2.04 -5.46 -3.80
N ARG A 26 3.05 -5.20 -2.98
CA ARG A 26 2.89 -4.59 -1.66
C ARG A 26 3.70 -3.31 -1.57
N LEU A 27 3.02 -2.24 -1.18
CA LEU A 27 3.64 -0.98 -0.78
C LEU A 27 3.80 -0.97 0.74
N GLU A 28 4.97 -0.59 1.21
CA GLU A 28 5.36 -0.56 2.62
C GLU A 28 5.78 0.86 2.97
N PHE A 29 4.83 1.66 3.46
CA PHE A 29 5.03 3.05 3.87
C PHE A 29 5.63 3.07 5.26
N ILE A 30 6.85 3.60 5.38
CA ILE A 30 7.60 3.66 6.62
C ILE A 30 7.31 4.99 7.31
N GLU A 31 6.93 4.93 8.59
CA GLU A 31 6.77 6.13 9.40
C GLU A 31 8.08 6.96 9.37
N PRO A 32 8.01 8.29 9.15
CA PRO A 32 9.21 9.14 9.07
C PRO A 32 10.15 9.04 10.28
N ASN A 33 9.58 8.79 11.48
CA ASN A 33 10.33 8.64 12.73
C ASN A 33 10.75 7.18 13.02
N GLY A 34 10.46 6.25 12.10
CA GLY A 34 11.05 4.91 12.07
C GLY A 34 10.41 3.85 12.96
N ASN A 35 9.30 4.14 13.66
CA ASN A 35 8.71 3.20 14.62
C ASN A 35 7.51 2.42 14.10
N GLY A 36 7.07 2.68 12.87
CA GLY A 36 6.01 1.90 12.28
C GLY A 36 5.97 1.87 10.77
N ILE A 37 5.04 1.06 10.29
CA ILE A 37 4.88 0.74 8.88
C ILE A 37 3.39 0.54 8.61
N VAL A 38 2.93 1.04 7.46
CA VAL A 38 1.65 0.65 6.87
C VAL A 38 1.95 -0.12 5.59
N ARG A 39 1.35 -1.30 5.48
CA ARG A 39 1.49 -2.20 4.34
C ARG A 39 0.17 -2.20 3.57
N VAL A 40 0.26 -1.97 2.27
CA VAL A 40 -0.88 -1.96 1.35
C VAL A 40 -0.62 -2.99 0.27
N SER A 41 -1.40 -4.07 0.26
CA SER A 41 -1.32 -5.13 -0.74
C SER A 41 -2.37 -4.92 -1.82
N MET A 42 -1.90 -4.91 -3.07
CA MET A 42 -2.64 -4.51 -4.26
C MET A 42 -2.60 -5.57 -5.34
N ILE A 43 -3.70 -5.70 -6.09
CA ILE A 43 -3.79 -6.46 -7.33
C ILE A 43 -4.51 -5.60 -8.36
N ASN A 44 -3.86 -5.33 -9.50
CA ASN A 44 -4.38 -4.50 -10.58
C ASN A 44 -4.97 -3.18 -10.05
N GLY A 45 -4.20 -2.45 -9.25
CA GLY A 45 -4.60 -1.16 -8.67
C GLY A 45 -5.62 -1.24 -7.51
N ASN A 46 -6.30 -2.37 -7.31
CA ASN A 46 -7.25 -2.56 -6.21
C ASN A 46 -6.53 -2.95 -4.93
N ILE A 47 -6.94 -2.37 -3.80
CA ILE A 47 -6.38 -2.69 -2.48
C ILE A 47 -7.21 -3.81 -1.85
N TYR A 48 -6.55 -4.94 -1.57
CA TYR A 48 -7.17 -6.13 -0.96
C TYR A 48 -6.84 -6.29 0.53
N GLN A 49 -5.72 -5.72 0.98
CA GLN A 49 -5.30 -5.79 2.36
C GLN A 49 -4.52 -4.56 2.77
N ILE A 50 -4.82 -4.10 3.98
CA ILE A 50 -4.10 -3.03 4.65
C ILE A 50 -3.81 -3.52 6.06
N ASP A 51 -2.54 -3.51 6.45
CA ASP A 51 -2.09 -3.81 7.81
C ASP A 51 -1.02 -2.82 8.24
N SER A 52 -0.84 -2.66 9.53
CA SER A 52 0.18 -1.78 10.08
C SER A 52 0.79 -2.37 11.35
N SER A 53 1.75 -1.65 11.93
CA SER A 53 2.24 -1.97 13.28
C SER A 53 1.15 -1.93 14.37
N TRP A 54 -0.01 -1.32 14.09
CA TRP A 54 -1.03 -1.01 15.09
C TRP A 54 -2.39 -1.68 14.83
N GLY A 55 -2.62 -2.24 13.64
CA GLY A 55 -3.92 -2.78 13.30
C GLY A 55 -4.05 -3.24 11.86
N PHE A 56 -5.31 -3.42 11.44
CA PHE A 56 -5.69 -3.92 10.13
C PHE A 56 -6.87 -3.12 9.57
N GLY A 57 -6.97 -3.10 8.24
CA GLY A 57 -8.11 -2.56 7.52
C GLY A 57 -7.96 -1.10 7.10
N ARG A 58 -9.04 -0.55 6.53
CA ARG A 58 -9.06 0.75 5.87
C ARG A 58 -8.63 1.92 6.76
N VAL A 59 -8.89 1.83 8.06
CA VAL A 59 -8.53 2.89 9.03
C VAL A 59 -7.04 3.21 9.05
N GLU A 60 -6.19 2.25 8.73
CA GLU A 60 -4.73 2.44 8.74
C GLU A 60 -4.23 3.35 7.59
N ILE A 61 -5.04 3.60 6.55
CA ILE A 61 -4.73 4.60 5.52
C ILE A 61 -4.59 6.01 6.10
N ASN A 62 -5.33 6.32 7.18
CA ASN A 62 -5.25 7.65 7.80
C ASN A 62 -3.83 7.97 8.26
N ARG A 63 -3.03 6.97 8.65
CA ARG A 63 -1.63 7.18 9.02
C ARG A 63 -0.77 7.60 7.83
N ILE A 64 -1.03 7.04 6.66
CA ILE A 64 -0.34 7.43 5.42
C ILE A 64 -0.64 8.90 5.09
N ILE A 65 -1.91 9.30 5.24
CA ILE A 65 -2.35 10.70 5.07
C ILE A 65 -1.65 11.61 6.08
N ASP A 66 -1.63 11.22 7.36
CA ASP A 66 -1.05 12.00 8.45
C ASP A 66 0.47 12.18 8.30
N TRP A 67 1.18 11.14 7.84
CA TRP A 67 2.63 11.18 7.63
C TRP A 67 3.06 12.01 6.44
N LYS A 68 2.18 12.16 5.43
CA LYS A 68 2.37 12.93 4.19
C LYS A 68 3.48 12.41 3.29
N GLU A 69 4.70 12.26 3.77
CA GLU A 69 5.85 11.84 2.97
C GLU A 69 6.84 10.99 3.76
N GLY A 70 7.67 10.23 3.05
CA GLY A 70 8.71 9.41 3.66
C GLY A 70 9.24 8.35 2.71
N GLU A 71 9.71 7.23 3.26
CA GLU A 71 10.16 6.09 2.47
C GLU A 71 9.00 5.11 2.24
N CYS A 72 8.80 4.71 0.99
CA CYS A 72 7.95 3.59 0.62
C CYS A 72 8.80 2.48 0.00
N ARG A 73 8.68 1.27 0.54
CA ARG A 73 9.32 0.07 -0.03
C ARG A 73 8.31 -0.68 -0.88
N ILE A 74 8.77 -1.15 -2.03
CA ILE A 74 7.95 -1.88 -3.00
C ILE A 74 8.40 -3.32 -2.99
N LYS A 75 7.47 -4.24 -2.74
CA LYS A 75 7.69 -5.68 -2.75
C LYS A 75 6.77 -6.36 -3.74
N LYS A 76 7.32 -7.31 -4.49
CA LYS A 76 6.53 -8.22 -5.33
C LYS A 76 5.81 -9.22 -4.43
N LEU A 77 4.54 -9.50 -4.73
CA LEU A 77 3.79 -10.60 -4.13
C LEU A 77 4.14 -11.91 -4.85
N SER A 78 4.23 -13.00 -4.09
CA SER A 78 4.28 -14.35 -4.65
C SER A 78 2.92 -14.75 -5.23
N ASP A 79 2.90 -15.75 -6.11
CA ASP A 79 1.67 -16.25 -6.73
C ASP A 79 0.67 -16.74 -5.66
N LYS A 80 1.17 -17.41 -4.61
CA LYS A 80 0.38 -17.83 -3.47
C LYS A 80 -0.25 -16.64 -2.72
N GLU A 81 0.51 -15.57 -2.48
CA GLU A 81 -0.06 -14.37 -1.84
C GLU A 81 -1.13 -13.71 -2.72
N ILE A 82 -0.95 -13.73 -4.05
CA ILE A 82 -1.95 -13.22 -4.99
C ILE A 82 -3.24 -14.05 -4.93
N GLU A 83 -3.12 -15.38 -4.89
CA GLU A 83 -4.27 -16.30 -4.73
C GLU A 83 -5.01 -16.03 -3.41
N GLU A 84 -4.30 -16.00 -2.29
CA GLU A 84 -4.87 -15.71 -0.97
C GLU A 84 -5.55 -14.33 -0.89
N LEU A 85 -5.00 -13.32 -1.57
CA LEU A 85 -5.60 -11.99 -1.62
C LEU A 85 -6.86 -11.96 -2.48
N LYS A 86 -6.92 -12.71 -3.58
CA LYS A 86 -8.11 -12.77 -4.45
C LYS A 86 -9.33 -13.39 -3.78
N GLU A 87 -9.13 -14.21 -2.75
CA GLU A 87 -10.20 -14.76 -1.91
C GLU A 87 -10.78 -13.71 -0.93
N LYS A 88 -10.09 -12.59 -0.73
CA LYS A 88 -10.55 -11.48 0.12
C LYS A 88 -11.38 -10.49 -0.67
N ASN A 89 -12.24 -9.76 0.04
CA ASN A 89 -12.95 -8.62 -0.53
C ASN A 89 -12.00 -7.43 -0.77
N ILE A 90 -12.27 -6.66 -1.83
CA ILE A 90 -11.61 -5.39 -2.07
C ILE A 90 -11.91 -4.44 -0.90
N ILE A 91 -10.86 -3.86 -0.31
CA ILE A 91 -10.96 -2.86 0.77
C ILE A 91 -11.16 -1.46 0.19
N MET A 92 -10.43 -1.16 -0.89
CA MET A 92 -10.57 0.09 -1.64
C MET A 92 -10.34 -0.15 -3.13
N THR A 93 -11.22 0.42 -3.93
CA THR A 93 -11.11 0.50 -5.39
C THR A 93 -10.18 1.64 -5.82
N PRO A 94 -9.67 1.62 -7.07
CA PRO A 94 -8.95 2.72 -7.64
C PRO A 94 -9.59 4.10 -7.46
N ALA A 95 -10.89 4.19 -7.73
CA ALA A 95 -11.64 5.44 -7.62
C ALA A 95 -11.65 6.00 -6.19
N GLU A 96 -11.76 5.13 -5.18
CA GLU A 96 -11.73 5.56 -3.79
C GLU A 96 -10.36 6.08 -3.35
N VAL A 97 -9.28 5.50 -3.88
CA VAL A 97 -7.92 5.96 -3.59
C VAL A 97 -7.66 7.33 -4.21
N LEU A 98 -8.14 7.57 -5.44
CA LEU A 98 -7.99 8.86 -6.10
C LEU A 98 -8.69 10.01 -5.35
N LEU A 99 -9.73 9.70 -4.56
CA LEU A 99 -10.47 10.66 -3.74
C LEU A 99 -9.83 10.99 -2.38
N LEU A 100 -8.74 10.31 -1.99
CA LEU A 100 -8.02 10.63 -0.75
C LEU A 100 -7.46 12.05 -0.77
N LYS A 101 -7.48 12.74 0.37
CA LYS A 101 -7.04 14.13 0.50
C LYS A 101 -5.82 14.24 1.39
#